data_AF-A0A9P6B2J1-F1
#
_entry.id   AF-A0A9P6B2J1-F1
#
_cell.length_a   1.000
_cell.length_b   1.000
_cell.length_c   1.000
_cell.angle_alpha   90.00
_cell.angle_beta   90.00
_cell.angle_gamma   90.00
#
_symmetry.space_group_name_H-M   'P 1'
#
loop_
_entity.id
_entity.type
_entity.pdbx_description
1 polymer ?
#
loop_
_entity_poly.entity_id
_entity_poly.type
_entity_poly.pdbx_seq_one_letter_code
_entity_poly.pdbx_strand_id
1 'polypeptide(L)'
;LSSQRGPDNFSHGISKLSQVSGQEHHNFQKSILAVIMGVEDIDPWVIWTIQAFLDFIYMAQYPLQSEDTLCDMSTQLDIIHDNISIFIDLGACSDMDHLNIPKLYSLPQSIDNTCYNGVSLNFTTETMESLHIPMCRDLYNASNCCQYEVQMLHLLNMHEWVQFWSTYLSW
;
A
#
# COMPACT_ATOMS: atom_id res chain seq x y z
N LEU A 1 7.15 -3.95 -21.78
CA LEU A 1 7.37 -2.50 -21.58
C LEU A 1 6.25 -1.99 -20.67
N SER A 2 6.43 -2.12 -19.36
CA SER A 2 5.50 -1.58 -18.39
C SER A 2 5.53 -0.07 -18.49
N SER A 3 4.39 0.52 -18.89
CA SER A 3 4.18 1.96 -18.89
C SER A 3 4.33 2.46 -17.46
N GLN A 4 5.49 3.03 -17.12
CA GLN A 4 5.63 3.82 -15.90
C GLN A 4 4.78 5.09 -16.09
N ARG A 5 3.56 5.04 -15.57
CA ARG A 5 2.69 6.20 -15.43
C ARG A 5 3.28 7.05 -14.32
N GLY A 6 3.76 8.25 -14.65
CA GLY A 6 4.13 9.25 -13.65
C GLY A 6 2.93 9.62 -12.77
N PRO A 7 3.11 10.40 -11.69
CA PRO A 7 2.01 10.80 -10.82
C PRO A 7 0.90 11.42 -11.68
N ASP A 8 -0.23 10.71 -11.76
CA ASP A 8 -1.39 11.15 -12.52
C ASP A 8 -1.87 12.45 -11.87
N ASN A 9 -1.61 13.57 -12.55
CA ASN A 9 -2.17 14.85 -12.17
C ASN A 9 -3.69 14.68 -12.20
N PHE A 10 -4.38 14.87 -11.06
CA PHE A 10 -5.84 14.70 -10.96
C PHE A 10 -6.57 15.78 -11.79
N SER A 11 -6.56 15.62 -13.12
CA SER A 11 -7.06 16.59 -14.10
C SER A 11 -8.54 16.93 -13.94
N HIS A 12 -9.30 16.06 -13.26
CA HIS A 12 -10.73 16.20 -13.01
C HIS A 12 -11.09 16.21 -11.51
N GLY A 13 -10.11 16.43 -10.63
CA GLY A 13 -10.29 16.34 -9.18
C GLY A 13 -10.41 14.90 -8.67
N ILE A 14 -10.50 14.73 -7.35
CA ILE A 14 -10.70 13.43 -6.70
C ILE A 14 -12.19 13.08 -6.85
N SER A 15 -12.51 12.33 -7.91
CA SER A 15 -13.87 11.81 -8.12
C SER A 15 -14.23 10.79 -7.03
N LYS A 16 -15.53 10.54 -6.79
CA LYS A 16 -15.99 9.48 -5.87
C LYS A 16 -15.49 8.11 -6.36
N LEU A 17 -14.39 7.64 -5.79
CA LEU A 17 -13.79 6.36 -6.12
C LEU A 17 -14.58 5.23 -5.44
N SER A 18 -15.28 4.42 -6.23
CA SER A 18 -15.95 3.21 -5.73
C SER A 18 -14.96 2.07 -5.45
N GLN A 19 -13.82 2.08 -6.12
CA GLN A 19 -12.70 1.15 -5.94
C GLN A 19 -11.41 1.93 -6.22
N VAL A 20 -10.53 1.97 -5.22
CA VAL A 20 -9.23 2.66 -5.30
C VAL A 20 -8.16 1.59 -5.48
N SER A 21 -7.34 1.73 -6.52
CA SER A 21 -6.18 0.87 -6.77
C SER A 21 -5.01 1.20 -5.83
N GLY A 22 -4.07 0.26 -5.66
CA GLY A 22 -2.86 0.50 -4.86
C GLY A 22 -2.04 1.71 -5.33
N GLN A 23 -1.98 1.94 -6.65
CA GLN A 23 -1.31 3.11 -7.22
C GLN A 23 -2.00 4.42 -6.83
N GLU A 24 -3.33 4.45 -6.81
CA GLU A 24 -4.09 5.63 -6.38
C GLU A 24 -3.89 5.89 -4.88
N HIS A 25 -3.88 4.84 -4.05
CA HIS A 25 -3.52 4.96 -2.63
C HIS A 25 -2.13 5.58 -2.42
N HIS A 26 -1.14 5.14 -3.19
CA HIS A 26 0.21 5.70 -3.12
C HIS A 26 0.28 7.15 -3.60
N ASN A 27 -0.49 7.51 -4.63
CA ASN A 27 -0.60 8.90 -5.06
C ASN A 27 -1.25 9.77 -3.98
N PHE A 28 -2.28 9.28 -3.29
CA PHE A 28 -2.89 9.98 -2.16
C PHE A 28 -1.92 10.18 -1.00
N GLN A 29 -1.13 9.17 -0.64
CA GLN A 29 -0.10 9.29 0.41
C GLN A 29 0.91 10.41 0.11
N LYS A 30 1.22 10.65 -1.17
CA LYS A 30 2.13 11.72 -1.60
C LYS A 30 1.49 13.10 -1.59
N SER A 31 0.21 13.20 -1.93
CA SER A 31 -0.47 14.49 -2.13
C SER A 31 -1.19 15.01 -0.88
N ILE A 32 -1.61 14.14 0.03
CA ILE A 32 -2.54 14.51 1.11
C ILE A 32 -1.99 15.63 2.01
N LEU A 33 -0.73 15.54 2.42
CA LEU A 33 -0.09 16.57 3.26
C LEU A 33 -0.01 17.92 2.53
N ALA A 34 0.36 17.91 1.24
CA ALA A 34 0.43 19.14 0.44
C ALA A 34 -0.93 19.80 0.26
N VAL A 35 -2.00 19.00 0.11
CA VAL A 35 -3.38 19.50 0.02
C VAL A 35 -3.79 20.17 1.32
N ILE A 36 -3.53 19.54 2.46
CA ILE A 36 -3.88 20.06 3.79
C ILE A 36 -3.14 21.38 4.05
N MET A 37 -1.85 21.44 3.75
CA MET A 37 -1.05 22.67 3.89
C MET A 37 -1.56 23.84 3.04
N GLY A 38 -2.36 23.59 2.00
CA GLY A 38 -2.96 24.61 1.14
C GLY A 38 -4.32 25.14 1.62
N VAL A 39 -4.88 24.58 2.69
CA VAL A 39 -6.16 25.04 3.27
C VAL A 39 -5.89 26.13 4.30
N GLU A 40 -6.63 27.23 4.21
CA GLU A 40 -6.57 28.32 5.19
C GLU A 40 -7.23 27.90 6.51
N ASP A 41 -6.70 28.39 7.65
CA ASP A 41 -7.22 28.16 9.01
C ASP A 41 -7.30 26.69 9.47
N ILE A 42 -6.36 25.84 9.04
CA ILE A 42 -6.23 24.48 9.59
C ILE A 42 -5.55 24.50 10.96
N ASP A 43 -6.10 23.71 11.88
CA ASP A 43 -5.50 23.45 13.18
C ASP A 43 -4.14 22.72 13.01
N PRO A 44 -3.03 23.25 13.56
CA PRO A 44 -1.70 22.62 13.50
C PRO A 44 -1.69 21.16 13.95
N TRP A 45 -2.53 20.79 14.92
CA TRP A 45 -2.63 19.43 15.43
C TRP A 45 -3.11 18.45 14.35
N VAL A 46 -4.00 18.87 13.45
CA VAL A 46 -4.44 18.05 12.31
C VAL A 46 -3.26 17.74 11.39
N ILE A 47 -2.42 18.73 11.13
CA ILE A 47 -1.24 18.57 10.28
C ILE A 47 -0.28 17.56 10.91
N TRP A 48 0.01 17.71 12.21
CA TRP A 48 0.90 16.80 12.92
C TRP A 48 0.36 15.37 12.98
N THR A 49 -0.93 15.17 13.23
CA THR A 49 -1.52 13.83 13.25
C THR A 49 -1.42 13.17 11.88
N ILE A 50 -1.70 13.91 10.80
CA ILE A 50 -1.65 13.37 9.44
C ILE A 50 -0.21 13.09 9.02
N GLN A 51 0.73 13.94 9.41
CA GLN A 51 2.15 13.69 9.21
C GLN A 51 2.58 12.41 9.95
N ALA A 52 2.22 12.25 11.22
CA ALA A 52 2.53 11.05 12.00
C ALA A 52 1.94 9.77 11.37
N PHE A 53 0.70 9.84 10.84
CA PHE A 53 0.12 8.74 10.07
C PHE A 53 0.93 8.40 8.82
N LEU A 54 1.34 9.40 8.05
CA LEU A 54 2.15 9.18 6.85
C LEU A 54 3.51 8.59 7.20
N ASP A 55 4.19 9.16 8.19
CA ASP A 55 5.50 8.70 8.64
C ASP A 55 5.42 7.24 9.12
N PHE A 56 4.40 6.89 9.91
CA PHE A 56 4.14 5.51 10.32
C PHE A 56 3.93 4.58 9.11
N ILE A 57 3.10 4.96 8.15
CA ILE A 57 2.79 4.15 6.96
C ILE A 57 4.05 3.94 6.11
N TYR A 58 4.86 4.99 5.90
CA TYR A 58 6.11 4.87 5.14
C TYR A 58 7.11 3.96 5.85
N MET A 59 7.28 4.11 7.17
CA MET A 59 8.15 3.23 7.96
C MET A 59 7.68 1.77 7.93
N ALA A 60 6.36 1.52 7.96
CA ALA A 60 5.78 0.19 7.86
C ALA A 60 6.04 -0.50 6.52
N GLN A 61 6.31 0.29 5.46
CA GLN A 61 6.62 -0.18 4.11
C GLN A 61 8.12 -0.38 3.85
N TYR A 62 8.99 -0.08 4.82
CA TYR A 62 10.43 -0.25 4.61
C TYR A 62 10.79 -1.72 4.36
N PRO A 63 11.65 -2.01 3.35
CA PRO A 63 12.02 -3.39 3.02
C PRO A 63 12.86 -4.05 4.11
N LEU A 64 13.45 -3.25 5.00
CA LEU A 64 14.21 -3.67 6.16
C LEU A 64 13.80 -2.77 7.33
N GLN A 65 13.43 -3.38 8.45
CA GLN A 65 13.09 -2.66 9.68
C GLN A 65 14.09 -3.05 10.77
N SER A 66 14.67 -2.06 11.44
CA SER A 66 15.53 -2.21 12.62
C SER A 66 14.76 -1.92 13.90
N GLU A 67 15.34 -2.25 15.05
CA GLU A 67 14.79 -1.88 16.37
C GLU A 67 14.58 -0.36 16.49
N ASP A 68 15.49 0.44 15.93
CA ASP A 68 15.34 1.91 15.89
C ASP A 68 14.10 2.32 15.11
N THR A 69 13.86 1.73 13.92
CA THR A 69 12.66 2.04 13.13
C THR A 69 11.38 1.62 13.83
N LEU A 70 11.40 0.54 14.62
CA LEU A 70 10.23 0.11 15.40
C LEU A 70 9.96 1.07 16.58
N CYS A 71 11.02 1.59 17.20
CA CYS A 71 10.91 2.62 18.24
C CYS A 71 10.33 3.92 17.67
N ASP A 72 10.80 4.34 16.49
CA ASP A 72 10.27 5.50 15.78
C ASP A 72 8.79 5.31 15.41
N MET A 73 8.41 4.12 14.93
CA MET A 73 7.01 3.78 14.65
C MET A 73 6.13 3.85 15.90
N SER A 74 6.62 3.38 17.05
CA SER A 74 5.92 3.51 18.33
C SER A 74 5.72 4.97 18.71
N THR A 75 6.73 5.80 18.51
CA THR A 75 6.66 7.24 18.78
C THR A 75 5.61 7.92 17.89
N GLN A 76 5.54 7.58 16.61
CA GLN A 76 4.50 8.10 15.72
C GLN A 76 3.11 7.64 16.15
N LEU A 77 2.98 6.41 16.63
CA LEU A 77 1.72 5.86 17.12
C LEU A 77 1.23 6.59 18.38
N ASP A 78 2.13 6.97 19.29
CA ASP A 78 1.79 7.80 20.46
C ASP A 78 1.28 9.18 20.03
N ILE A 79 1.96 9.85 19.09
CA ILE A 79 1.52 11.14 18.53
C ILE A 79 0.15 11.02 17.87
N ILE A 80 -0.10 9.93 17.15
CA ILE A 80 -1.40 9.64 16.58
C ILE A 80 -2.44 9.52 17.70
N HIS A 81 -2.21 8.65 18.68
CA HIS A 81 -3.17 8.39 19.76
C HIS A 81 -3.54 9.64 20.55
N ASP A 82 -2.56 10.48 20.87
CA ASP A 82 -2.76 11.71 21.64
C ASP A 82 -3.59 12.75 20.87
N ASN A 83 -3.43 12.82 19.56
CA ASN A 83 -4.03 13.87 18.74
C ASN A 83 -5.23 13.41 17.92
N ILE A 84 -5.56 12.12 17.88
CA ILE A 84 -6.62 11.59 17.00
C ILE A 84 -8.02 12.10 17.36
N SER A 85 -8.23 12.49 18.62
CA SER A 85 -9.50 13.06 19.11
C SER A 85 -9.89 14.34 18.38
N ILE A 86 -8.92 15.09 17.84
CA ILE A 86 -9.19 16.34 17.14
C ILE A 86 -10.09 16.13 15.90
N PHE A 87 -10.03 14.96 15.27
CA PHE A 87 -10.90 14.65 14.13
C PHE A 87 -12.36 14.50 14.54
N ILE A 88 -12.61 14.07 15.78
CA ILE A 88 -13.96 14.00 16.35
C ILE A 88 -14.44 15.41 16.67
N ASP A 89 -13.59 16.22 17.32
CA ASP A 89 -13.92 17.60 17.72
C ASP A 89 -14.22 18.51 16.53
N LEU A 90 -13.50 18.33 15.42
CA LEU A 90 -13.71 19.06 14.17
C LEU A 90 -14.90 18.55 13.34
N GLY A 91 -15.60 17.50 13.80
CA GLY A 91 -16.74 16.92 13.12
C GLY A 91 -16.40 16.26 11.78
N ALA A 92 -15.13 15.86 11.57
CA ALA A 92 -14.70 15.18 10.36
C ALA A 92 -15.41 13.82 10.19
N CYS A 93 -15.81 13.20 11.30
CA CYS A 93 -16.69 12.04 11.32
C CYS A 93 -18.14 12.49 11.52
N SER A 94 -18.80 12.93 10.45
CA SER A 94 -20.15 13.50 10.50
C SER A 94 -21.24 12.61 11.14
N ASP A 95 -20.99 11.30 11.26
CA ASP A 95 -21.92 10.30 11.80
C ASP A 95 -21.33 9.43 12.93
N MET A 96 -20.09 9.68 13.39
CA MET A 96 -19.47 8.84 14.43
C MET A 96 -18.90 9.64 15.60
N ASP A 97 -19.38 9.32 16.80
CA ASP A 97 -18.83 9.79 18.08
C ASP A 97 -17.51 9.09 18.45
N HIS A 98 -17.06 8.14 17.62
CA HIS A 98 -15.86 7.32 17.86
C HIS A 98 -15.12 6.99 16.56
N LEU A 99 -13.81 6.79 16.65
CA LEU A 99 -12.96 6.34 15.53
C LEU A 99 -12.84 4.81 15.49
N ASN A 100 -13.97 4.10 15.42
CA ASN A 100 -14.00 2.64 15.34
C ASN A 100 -13.74 2.13 13.91
N ILE A 101 -12.59 2.50 13.37
CA ILE A 101 -12.11 2.03 12.07
C ILE A 101 -11.20 0.83 12.34
N PRO A 102 -11.57 -0.40 11.93
CA PRO A 102 -10.77 -1.59 12.22
C PRO A 102 -9.30 -1.47 11.79
N LYS A 103 -9.04 -0.74 10.70
CA LYS A 103 -7.69 -0.47 10.19
C LYS A 103 -6.84 0.39 11.14
N LEU A 104 -7.44 1.32 11.88
CA LEU A 104 -6.71 2.12 12.88
C LEU A 104 -6.33 1.25 14.08
N TYR A 105 -7.23 0.36 14.49
CA TYR A 105 -6.97 -0.57 15.60
C TYR A 105 -5.87 -1.58 15.28
N SER A 106 -5.61 -1.87 13.99
CA SER A 106 -4.52 -2.75 13.57
C SER A 106 -3.13 -2.09 13.54
N LEU A 107 -3.02 -0.77 13.73
CA LEU A 107 -1.72 -0.07 13.67
C LEU A 107 -0.75 -0.52 14.78
N PRO A 108 -1.15 -0.58 16.07
CA PRO A 108 -0.26 -1.11 17.11
C PRO A 108 0.16 -2.55 16.83
N GLN A 109 -0.80 -3.39 16.41
CA GLN A 109 -0.57 -4.78 16.05
C GLN A 109 0.43 -4.94 14.90
N SER A 110 0.59 -3.92 14.05
CA SER A 110 1.54 -3.96 12.94
C SER A 110 3.00 -3.99 13.43
N ILE A 111 3.30 -3.31 14.54
CA ILE A 111 4.63 -3.34 15.18
C ILE A 111 4.92 -4.75 15.70
N ASP A 112 3.98 -5.32 16.46
CA ASP A 112 4.10 -6.69 16.99
C ASP A 112 4.25 -7.70 15.86
N ASN A 113 3.43 -7.57 14.82
CA ASN A 113 3.49 -8.45 13.65
C ASN A 113 4.84 -8.38 12.96
N THR A 114 5.44 -7.19 12.82
CA THR A 114 6.80 -7.07 12.27
C THR A 114 7.82 -7.79 13.15
N CYS A 115 7.72 -7.64 14.48
CA CYS A 115 8.65 -8.26 15.42
C CYS A 115 8.60 -9.79 15.37
N TYR A 116 7.39 -10.37 15.33
CA TYR A 116 7.20 -11.82 15.36
C TYR A 116 7.30 -12.50 13.99
N ASN A 117 6.82 -11.87 12.93
CA ASN A 117 6.70 -12.48 11.60
C ASN A 117 7.70 -11.93 10.58
N GLY A 118 8.42 -10.86 10.92
CA GLY A 118 9.28 -10.11 9.99
C GLY A 118 8.51 -9.04 9.20
N VAL A 119 9.21 -8.38 8.28
CA VAL A 119 8.70 -7.20 7.54
C VAL A 119 7.38 -7.49 6.82
N SER A 120 6.42 -6.57 6.95
CA SER A 120 5.07 -6.64 6.38
C SER A 120 5.04 -6.93 4.87
N LEU A 121 6.03 -6.41 4.13
CA LEU A 121 6.19 -6.58 2.70
C LEU A 121 6.28 -8.05 2.28
N ASN A 122 6.79 -8.94 3.14
CA ASN A 122 6.89 -10.36 2.82
C ASN A 122 5.53 -11.07 2.75
N PHE A 123 4.49 -10.46 3.33
CA PHE A 123 3.13 -11.01 3.40
C PHE A 123 2.13 -10.22 2.54
N THR A 124 2.60 -9.31 1.69
CA THR A 124 1.72 -8.53 0.81
C THR A 124 1.08 -9.40 -0.27
N THR A 125 -0.19 -9.14 -0.57
CA THR A 125 -0.88 -9.77 -1.71
C THR A 125 -0.48 -9.16 -3.04
N GLU A 126 0.14 -7.97 -3.04
CA GLU A 126 0.52 -7.24 -4.25
C GLU A 126 1.41 -8.07 -5.19
N THR A 127 2.33 -8.85 -4.62
CA THR A 127 3.21 -9.74 -5.40
C THR A 127 2.39 -10.84 -6.09
N MET A 128 1.45 -11.47 -5.37
CA MET A 128 0.58 -12.51 -5.94
C MET A 128 -0.39 -11.92 -6.99
N GLU A 129 -0.97 -10.76 -6.73
CA GLU A 129 -1.85 -10.04 -7.66
C GLU A 129 -1.09 -9.64 -8.93
N SER A 130 0.14 -9.17 -8.78
CA SER A 130 1.02 -8.81 -9.91
C SER A 130 1.40 -10.05 -10.72
N LEU A 131 1.68 -11.19 -10.08
CA LEU A 131 2.02 -12.46 -10.72
C LEU A 131 0.82 -13.10 -11.43
N HIS A 132 -0.40 -12.90 -10.93
CA HIS A 132 -1.62 -13.41 -11.55
C HIS A 132 -1.81 -12.86 -12.98
N ILE A 133 -1.30 -11.66 -13.29
CA ILE A 133 -1.34 -11.11 -14.65
C ILE A 133 -0.55 -11.99 -15.64
N PRO A 134 0.80 -12.12 -15.53
CA PRO A 134 1.58 -12.89 -16.49
C PRO A 134 1.38 -14.39 -16.34
N MET A 135 1.08 -14.92 -15.14
CA MET A 135 1.00 -16.37 -14.90
C MET A 135 -0.40 -16.95 -15.10
N CYS A 136 -1.46 -16.15 -14.96
CA CYS A 136 -2.83 -16.64 -15.13
C CYS A 136 -3.51 -15.97 -16.32
N ARG A 137 -3.68 -14.66 -16.28
CA ARG A 137 -4.46 -13.93 -17.28
C ARG A 137 -3.84 -14.02 -18.68
N ASP A 138 -2.55 -13.72 -18.78
CA ASP A 138 -1.87 -13.66 -20.08
C ASP A 138 -1.70 -15.06 -20.67
N LEU A 139 -1.40 -16.07 -19.85
CA LEU A 139 -1.36 -17.48 -20.28
C LEU A 139 -2.72 -18.00 -20.70
N TYR A 140 -3.79 -17.62 -19.99
CA TYR A 140 -5.16 -17.97 -20.38
C TYR A 140 -5.51 -17.38 -21.75
N ASN A 141 -5.19 -16.10 -21.97
CA ASN A 141 -5.41 -15.43 -23.25
C ASN A 141 -4.57 -16.02 -24.40
N ALA A 142 -3.38 -16.55 -24.09
CA ALA A 142 -2.52 -17.24 -25.05
C ALA A 142 -2.96 -18.68 -25.35
N SER A 143 -3.78 -19.27 -24.49
CA SER A 143 -4.34 -20.61 -24.68
C SER A 143 -5.43 -20.60 -25.77
N ASN A 144 -5.74 -21.77 -26.30
CA ASN A 144 -6.90 -21.92 -27.20
C ASN A 144 -8.24 -22.06 -26.44
N CYS A 145 -8.27 -21.77 -25.13
CA CYS A 145 -9.41 -21.93 -24.22
C CYS A 145 -10.01 -23.35 -24.11
N CYS A 146 -9.38 -24.36 -24.70
CA CYS A 146 -9.75 -25.77 -24.55
C CYS A 146 -8.67 -26.50 -23.74
N GLN A 147 -9.04 -27.18 -22.65
CA GLN A 147 -8.06 -27.80 -21.75
C GLN A 147 -6.96 -26.81 -21.32
N TYR A 148 -7.35 -25.56 -21.02
CA TYR A 148 -6.45 -24.44 -20.79
C TYR A 148 -5.45 -24.71 -19.66
N GLU A 149 -5.82 -25.50 -18.64
CA GLU A 149 -4.95 -25.83 -17.51
C GLU A 149 -3.64 -26.51 -17.97
N VAL A 150 -3.73 -27.50 -18.86
CA VAL A 150 -2.54 -28.22 -19.37
C VAL A 150 -1.68 -27.29 -20.22
N GLN A 151 -2.31 -26.42 -21.00
CA GLN A 151 -1.60 -25.46 -21.85
C GLN A 151 -0.91 -24.38 -21.03
N MET A 152 -1.59 -23.84 -20.02
CA MET A 152 -1.02 -22.85 -19.11
C MET A 152 0.17 -23.44 -18.33
N LEU A 153 0.06 -24.67 -17.84
CA LEU A 153 1.19 -25.36 -17.19
C LEU A 153 2.38 -25.55 -18.14
N HIS A 154 2.13 -25.92 -19.40
CA HIS A 154 3.20 -26.07 -20.39
C HIS A 154 3.88 -24.73 -20.71
N LEU A 155 3.09 -23.66 -20.89
CA LEU A 155 3.61 -22.32 -21.16
C LEU A 155 4.39 -21.77 -19.96
N LEU A 156 3.92 -22.01 -18.73
CA LEU A 156 4.62 -21.61 -17.52
C LEU A 156 5.98 -22.31 -17.40
N ASN A 157 6.03 -23.63 -17.61
CA ASN A 157 7.27 -24.41 -17.60
C ASN A 157 8.24 -23.92 -18.68
N MET A 158 7.74 -23.62 -19.90
CA MET A 158 8.54 -23.01 -20.96
C MET A 158 9.13 -21.65 -20.53
N HIS A 159 8.35 -20.78 -19.91
CA HIS A 159 8.83 -19.49 -19.39
C HIS A 159 9.92 -19.69 -18.33
N GLU A 160 9.72 -20.59 -17.37
CA GLU A 160 10.71 -20.90 -16.32
C GLU A 160 12.02 -21.43 -16.91
N TRP A 161 11.95 -22.35 -17.88
CA TRP A 161 13.13 -22.86 -18.59
C TRP A 161 13.90 -21.78 -19.32
N VAL A 162 13.20 -20.89 -20.03
CA VAL A 162 13.85 -19.77 -20.74
C VAL A 162 14.52 -18.82 -19.75
N GLN A 163 13.86 -18.49 -18.64
CA GLN A 163 14.44 -17.66 -17.59
C GLN A 163 15.69 -18.30 -16.98
N PHE A 164 15.58 -19.56 -16.56
CA PHE A 164 16.71 -20.33 -16.02
C PHE A 164 17.89 -20.35 -16.98
N TRP A 165 17.65 -20.67 -18.26
CA TRP A 165 18.69 -20.72 -19.27
C TRP A 165 19.33 -19.35 -19.53
N SER A 166 18.52 -18.27 -19.52
CA SER A 166 19.03 -16.91 -19.65
C SER A 166 19.95 -16.51 -18.49
N THR A 167 19.60 -16.91 -17.26
CA THR A 167 20.44 -16.67 -16.07
C THR A 167 21.73 -17.48 -16.15
N TYR A 168 21.66 -18.75 -16.54
CA TYR A 168 22.84 -19.60 -16.73
C TYR A 168 23.83 -19.05 -17.75
N LEU A 169 23.35 -18.50 -18.88
CA LEU A 169 24.21 -17.87 -19.89
C LEU A 169 24.82 -16.54 -19.43
N SER A 170 24.21 -15.86 -18.45
CA SER A 170 24.67 -14.58 -17.91
C SER A 170 25.69 -14.71 -16.77
N TRP A 171 25.91 -15.93 -16.28
CA TRP A 171 26.80 -16.26 -15.16
C TRP A 171 28.17 -16.73 -15.66
#